data_AF-A0A4R5U9X3-F1
#
_entry.id   AF-A0A4R5U9X3-F1
#
_cell.length_a   1.000
_cell.length_b   1.000
_cell.length_c   1.000
_cell.angle_alpha   90.00
_cell.angle_beta   90.00
_cell.angle_gamma   90.00
#
_symmetry.space_group_name_H-M   'P 1'
#
loop_
_entity.id
_entity.type
_entity.pdbx_description
1 polymer ?
#
loop_
_entity_poly.entity_id
_entity_poly.type
_entity_poly.pdbx_seq_one_letter_code
_entity_poly.pdbx_strand_id
1 'polypeptide(L)'
;MRTNPTTTKGRSTDAVHTVCQGRRPNDYCVPPLFVNDLISQCAAHFLADFVTHSADHLRSVLKCGVRGPGGLVEEVAHWLSQCDDDVSGPDNNLGYWDIEERGPWVYGALEAADIARVVTRHTKGWSYRDFASYGYTVREKAEFDTAIAGMK
;
A
#
# COMPACT_ATOMS: atom_id res chain seq x y z
N MET A 1 1.07 56.26 -1.61
CA MET A 1 1.19 55.14 -0.66
C MET A 1 0.95 53.85 -1.42
N ARG A 2 1.90 52.90 -1.33
CA ARG A 2 1.98 51.71 -2.19
C ARG A 2 1.06 50.59 -1.68
N THR A 3 0.31 49.99 -2.59
CA THR A 3 -0.47 48.76 -2.40
C THR A 3 0.48 47.55 -2.40
N ASN A 4 0.36 46.67 -1.39
CA ASN A 4 1.04 45.37 -1.38
C ASN A 4 0.09 44.28 -1.90
N PRO A 5 0.53 43.42 -2.83
CA PRO A 5 -0.18 42.21 -3.21
C PRO A 5 0.20 41.07 -2.25
N THR A 6 -0.77 40.28 -1.78
CA THR A 6 -0.47 39.01 -1.12
C THR A 6 -0.86 37.87 -2.03
N THR A 7 0.16 37.36 -2.72
CA THR A 7 0.13 36.23 -3.64
C THR A 7 -0.31 34.95 -2.94
N THR A 8 -1.29 34.31 -3.55
CA THR A 8 -1.77 32.94 -3.30
C THR A 8 -0.61 31.95 -3.31
N LYS A 9 -0.32 31.31 -2.17
CA LYS A 9 0.61 30.16 -2.14
C LYS A 9 -0.13 28.93 -2.67
N GLY A 10 0.14 28.61 -3.93
CA GLY A 10 -0.17 27.31 -4.51
C GLY A 10 0.44 26.20 -3.66
N ARG A 11 -0.38 25.22 -3.31
CA ARG A 11 0.02 24.03 -2.57
C ARG A 11 0.84 23.15 -3.52
N SER A 12 2.15 23.42 -3.53
CA SER A 12 3.13 22.75 -4.39
C SER A 12 3.17 21.25 -4.14
N THR A 13 3.39 20.52 -5.22
CA THR A 13 3.50 19.07 -5.40
C THR A 13 4.72 18.43 -4.71
N ASP A 14 5.41 19.14 -3.82
CA ASP A 14 6.77 18.83 -3.36
C ASP A 14 6.90 17.67 -2.38
N ALA A 15 5.81 17.16 -1.81
CA ALA A 15 5.89 16.16 -0.74
C ALA A 15 6.54 14.83 -1.18
N VAL A 16 6.44 14.47 -2.47
CA VAL A 16 7.03 13.22 -3.00
C VAL A 16 8.53 13.40 -3.31
N HIS A 17 8.93 14.61 -3.71
CA HIS A 17 10.32 14.91 -4.07
C HIS A 17 11.25 14.88 -2.85
N THR A 18 10.72 15.12 -1.64
CA THR A 18 11.51 15.16 -0.40
C THR A 18 11.89 13.78 0.14
N VAL A 19 11.15 12.72 -0.20
CA VAL A 19 11.41 11.36 0.36
C VAL A 19 12.70 10.75 -0.21
N CYS A 20 13.08 11.11 -1.43
CA CYS A 20 14.18 10.47 -2.18
C CYS A 20 15.50 11.27 -2.17
N GLN A 21 15.55 12.49 -1.63
CA GLN A 21 16.79 13.28 -1.61
C GLN A 21 17.82 12.63 -0.66
N GLY A 22 18.93 12.14 -1.24
CA GLY A 22 20.03 11.47 -0.52
C GLY A 22 19.92 9.95 -0.42
N ARG A 23 18.88 9.31 -0.99
CA ARG A 23 18.77 7.84 -1.07
C ARG A 23 19.53 7.30 -2.28
N ARG A 24 20.07 6.08 -2.15
CA ARG A 24 20.74 5.39 -3.27
C ARG A 24 19.70 4.88 -4.26
N PRO A 25 20.05 4.74 -5.56
CA PRO A 25 19.11 4.30 -6.59
C PRO A 25 18.38 2.98 -6.30
N ASN A 26 19.07 2.05 -5.62
CA ASN A 26 18.54 0.72 -5.27
C ASN A 26 17.84 0.69 -3.90
N ASP A 27 17.81 1.79 -3.16
CA ASP A 27 17.02 1.84 -1.93
C ASP A 27 15.54 1.88 -2.32
N TYR A 28 14.68 1.21 -1.55
CA TYR A 28 13.24 1.31 -1.75
C TYR A 28 12.71 2.71 -1.41
N CYS A 29 11.71 3.18 -2.16
CA CYS A 29 11.00 4.44 -1.87
C CYS A 29 10.38 4.41 -0.47
N VAL A 30 9.79 3.27 -0.12
CA VAL A 30 9.33 2.95 1.24
C VAL A 30 9.84 1.57 1.65
N PRO A 31 10.17 1.34 2.93
CA PRO A 31 10.70 0.04 3.35
C PRO A 31 9.73 -1.10 3.02
N PRO A 32 10.19 -2.24 2.48
CA PRO A 32 9.34 -3.42 2.31
C PRO A 32 9.03 -4.06 3.67
N LEU A 33 7.90 -4.77 3.75
CA LEU A 33 7.53 -5.50 4.96
C LEU A 33 8.48 -6.69 5.16
N PHE A 34 9.12 -6.76 6.32
CA PHE A 34 10.00 -7.88 6.67
C PHE A 34 9.18 -9.07 7.14
N VAL A 35 9.28 -10.20 6.43
CA VAL A 35 8.55 -11.44 6.71
C VAL A 35 9.38 -12.36 7.57
N ASN A 36 8.87 -12.74 8.73
CA ASN A 36 9.54 -13.64 9.68
C ASN A 36 8.62 -14.67 10.35
N ASP A 37 7.31 -14.56 10.13
CA ASP A 37 6.28 -15.46 10.61
C ASP A 37 5.08 -15.45 9.65
N LEU A 38 4.09 -16.30 9.92
CA LEU A 38 2.92 -16.44 9.06
C LEU A 38 2.06 -15.16 9.02
N ILE A 39 2.00 -14.41 10.13
CA ILE A 39 1.22 -13.16 10.22
C ILE A 39 1.86 -12.06 9.36
N SER A 40 3.18 -11.89 9.46
CA SER A 40 3.94 -10.94 8.65
C SER A 40 3.93 -11.32 7.18
N GLN A 41 3.93 -12.62 6.85
CA GLN A 41 3.75 -13.07 5.47
C GLN A 41 2.37 -12.68 4.94
N CYS A 42 1.30 -12.97 5.69
CA CYS A 42 -0.06 -12.59 5.33
C CYS A 42 -0.20 -11.06 5.18
N ALA A 43 0.38 -10.30 6.12
CA ALA A 43 0.40 -8.84 6.07
C ALA A 43 1.17 -8.31 4.84
N ALA A 44 2.24 -8.97 4.40
CA ALA A 44 2.95 -8.61 3.18
C ALA A 44 2.08 -8.83 1.93
N HIS A 45 1.37 -9.95 1.84
CA HIS A 45 0.47 -10.23 0.73
C HIS A 45 -0.72 -9.26 0.68
N PHE A 46 -1.39 -9.06 1.82
CA PHE A 46 -2.44 -8.05 1.93
C PHE A 46 -1.93 -6.67 1.53
N LEU A 47 -0.75 -6.25 2.02
CA LEU A 47 -0.22 -4.93 1.69
C LEU A 47 0.12 -4.81 0.19
N ALA A 48 0.65 -5.87 -0.42
CA ALA A 48 0.95 -5.90 -1.85
C ALA A 48 -0.30 -5.79 -2.72
N ASP A 49 -1.42 -6.39 -2.30
CA ASP A 49 -2.73 -6.24 -2.94
C ASP A 49 -3.32 -4.85 -2.68
N PHE A 50 -3.41 -4.45 -1.41
CA PHE A 50 -4.03 -3.20 -0.97
C PHE A 50 -3.44 -1.97 -1.66
N VAL A 51 -2.12 -1.93 -1.91
CA VAL A 51 -1.47 -0.78 -2.59
C VAL A 51 -1.90 -0.62 -4.06
N THR A 52 -2.52 -1.64 -4.65
CA THR A 52 -3.04 -1.59 -6.03
C THR A 52 -4.41 -0.91 -6.11
N HIS A 53 -5.10 -0.74 -4.96
CA HIS A 53 -6.39 -0.08 -4.88
C HIS A 53 -6.30 1.41 -5.26
N SER A 54 -7.43 1.98 -5.65
CA SER A 54 -7.50 3.39 -6.03
C SER A 54 -7.07 4.32 -4.88
N ALA A 55 -6.46 5.46 -5.22
CA ALA A 55 -6.00 6.44 -4.23
C ALA A 55 -7.14 6.98 -3.34
N ASP A 56 -8.37 7.02 -3.84
CA ASP A 56 -9.53 7.45 -3.07
C ASP A 56 -9.97 6.38 -2.06
N HIS A 57 -9.92 5.10 -2.44
CA HIS A 57 -10.16 3.98 -1.53
C HIS A 57 -9.12 3.95 -0.41
N LEU A 58 -7.83 4.00 -0.74
CA LEU A 58 -6.73 4.06 0.23
C LEU A 58 -6.93 5.21 1.22
N ARG A 59 -7.28 6.40 0.73
CA ARG A 59 -7.53 7.58 1.59
C ARG A 59 -8.72 7.37 2.52
N SER A 60 -9.79 6.73 2.03
CA SER A 60 -10.99 6.43 2.81
C SER A 60 -10.65 5.50 3.98
N VAL A 61 -10.03 4.35 3.70
CA VAL A 61 -9.64 3.35 4.71
C VAL A 61 -8.69 3.96 5.75
N LEU A 62 -7.66 4.68 5.31
CA LEU A 62 -6.70 5.32 6.22
C LEU A 62 -7.34 6.40 7.10
N LYS A 63 -8.37 7.10 6.61
CA LYS A 63 -9.11 8.09 7.39
C LYS A 63 -9.98 7.43 8.47
N CYS A 64 -10.56 6.27 8.19
CA CYS A 64 -11.32 5.49 9.18
C CYS A 64 -10.41 4.88 10.27
N GLY A 65 -9.12 4.74 9.98
CA GLY A 65 -8.12 4.24 10.93
C GLY A 65 -8.17 2.73 11.10
N VAL A 66 -7.55 2.20 12.16
CA VAL A 66 -7.37 0.74 12.32
C VAL A 66 -8.69 0.03 12.64
N ARG A 67 -9.43 0.54 13.63
CA ARG A 67 -10.64 -0.10 14.20
C ARG A 67 -11.93 0.66 13.90
N GLY A 68 -11.88 1.73 13.10
CA GLY A 68 -13.09 2.45 12.70
C GLY A 68 -13.87 1.67 11.64
N PRO A 69 -15.19 1.92 11.49
CA PRO A 69 -15.97 1.35 10.39
C PRO A 69 -15.38 1.71 9.03
N GLY A 70 -15.22 0.73 8.14
CA GLY A 70 -14.49 0.85 6.87
C GLY A 70 -12.98 1.04 7.03
N GLY A 71 -12.44 0.71 8.21
CA GLY A 71 -11.04 0.82 8.54
C GLY A 71 -10.23 -0.44 8.18
N LEU A 72 -8.96 -0.44 8.57
CA LEU A 72 -8.00 -1.46 8.12
C LEU A 72 -8.36 -2.88 8.56
N VAL A 73 -8.95 -3.08 9.74
CA VAL A 73 -9.37 -4.42 10.20
C VAL A 73 -10.47 -4.99 9.32
N GLU A 74 -11.46 -4.18 8.94
CA GLU A 74 -12.55 -4.62 8.06
C GLU A 74 -12.05 -4.87 6.64
N GLU A 75 -11.12 -4.04 6.15
CA GLU A 75 -10.46 -4.24 4.85
C GLU A 75 -9.70 -5.58 4.79
N VAL A 76 -8.92 -5.89 5.84
CA VAL A 76 -8.21 -7.17 5.95
C VAL A 76 -9.19 -8.33 6.05
N ALA A 77 -10.26 -8.20 6.84
CA ALA A 77 -11.27 -9.25 6.97
C ALA A 77 -11.98 -9.52 5.63
N HIS A 78 -12.29 -8.46 4.87
CA HIS A 78 -12.86 -8.58 3.54
C HIS A 78 -11.89 -9.31 2.59
N TRP A 79 -10.62 -8.90 2.56
CA TRP A 79 -9.61 -9.54 1.73
C TRP A 79 -9.41 -11.02 2.08
N LEU A 80 -9.40 -11.38 3.38
CA LEU A 80 -9.35 -12.78 3.82
C LEU A 80 -10.58 -13.57 3.37
N SER A 81 -11.77 -12.97 3.41
CA SER A 81 -12.99 -13.64 2.91
C SER A 81 -12.94 -13.89 1.40
N GLN A 82 -12.38 -12.97 0.61
CA GLN A 82 -12.15 -13.19 -0.81
C GLN A 82 -11.15 -14.34 -1.05
N CYS A 83 -10.09 -14.37 -0.25
CA CYS A 83 -9.12 -15.46 -0.27
C CYS A 83 -9.76 -16.83 0.03
N ASP A 84 -10.72 -16.91 0.96
CA ASP A 84 -11.45 -18.13 1.27
C ASP A 84 -12.43 -18.53 0.15
N ASP A 85 -13.16 -17.55 -0.41
CA ASP A 85 -14.09 -17.76 -1.52
C ASP A 85 -13.35 -18.29 -2.77
N ASP A 86 -12.16 -17.76 -3.05
CA ASP A 86 -11.29 -18.17 -4.16
C ASP A 86 -10.83 -19.64 -4.06
N VAL A 87 -10.71 -20.20 -2.85
CA VAL A 87 -10.38 -21.62 -2.65
C VAL A 87 -11.59 -22.52 -2.96
N SER A 88 -12.80 -21.99 -2.83
CA SER A 88 -14.04 -22.74 -3.01
C SER A 88 -14.52 -22.82 -4.47
N GLY A 89 -13.92 -22.03 -5.36
CA GLY A 89 -14.30 -21.92 -6.77
C GLY A 89 -13.67 -22.99 -7.69
N PRO A 90 -14.28 -23.26 -8.86
CA PRO A 90 -13.70 -24.11 -9.91
C PRO A 90 -12.79 -23.36 -10.91
N ASP A 91 -12.85 -22.02 -10.96
CA ASP A 91 -12.11 -21.16 -11.90
C ASP A 91 -10.92 -20.47 -11.22
N ASN A 92 -9.97 -21.26 -10.70
CA ASN A 92 -8.88 -20.74 -9.88
C ASN A 92 -7.71 -20.28 -10.77
N ASN A 93 -7.88 -19.14 -11.45
CA ASN A 93 -6.79 -18.49 -12.19
C ASN A 93 -6.39 -17.19 -11.48
N LEU A 94 -5.69 -17.32 -10.35
CA LEU A 94 -5.60 -16.23 -9.39
C LEU A 94 -4.52 -15.21 -9.66
N GLY A 95 -3.50 -15.43 -10.50
CA GLY A 95 -2.51 -14.38 -10.88
C GLY A 95 -1.64 -13.76 -9.75
N TYR A 96 -2.10 -13.76 -8.48
CA TYR A 96 -1.44 -13.27 -7.27
C TYR A 96 -1.11 -14.40 -6.29
N TRP A 97 -1.66 -15.60 -6.46
CA TRP A 97 -1.32 -16.80 -5.71
C TRP A 97 -0.74 -17.89 -6.62
N ASP A 98 0.44 -18.42 -6.26
CA ASP A 98 0.81 -19.76 -6.67
C ASP A 98 0.01 -20.73 -5.79
N ILE A 99 -1.09 -21.24 -6.35
CA ILE A 99 -2.04 -22.08 -5.63
C ILE A 99 -1.31 -23.32 -5.12
N GLU A 100 -0.49 -24.00 -5.94
CA GLU A 100 0.11 -25.28 -5.58
C GLU A 100 1.14 -25.17 -4.43
N GLU A 101 1.80 -24.01 -4.27
CA GLU A 101 2.84 -23.82 -3.26
C GLU A 101 2.45 -22.94 -2.06
N ARG A 102 1.55 -21.95 -2.26
CA ARG A 102 1.36 -20.83 -1.32
C ARG A 102 -0.08 -20.34 -1.21
N GLY A 103 -1.05 -21.17 -1.57
CA GLY A 103 -2.45 -20.75 -1.61
C GLY A 103 -2.99 -20.22 -0.26
N PRO A 104 -4.05 -19.41 -0.30
CA PRO A 104 -4.54 -18.62 0.84
C PRO A 104 -5.01 -19.43 2.05
N TRP A 105 -5.27 -20.74 1.91
CA TRP A 105 -5.69 -21.63 3.00
C TRP A 105 -4.72 -21.70 4.18
N VAL A 106 -3.44 -21.34 3.98
CA VAL A 106 -2.47 -21.25 5.09
C VAL A 106 -2.83 -20.14 6.08
N TYR A 107 -3.72 -19.20 5.73
CA TYR A 107 -4.11 -18.07 6.58
C TYR A 107 -5.44 -18.24 7.31
N GLY A 108 -6.18 -19.34 7.11
CA GLY A 108 -7.54 -19.49 7.65
C GLY A 108 -7.68 -19.45 9.18
N ALA A 109 -6.57 -19.56 9.92
CA ALA A 109 -6.54 -19.42 11.38
C ALA A 109 -6.05 -18.04 11.87
N LEU A 110 -5.76 -17.11 10.96
CA LEU A 110 -5.23 -15.80 11.31
C LEU A 110 -6.34 -14.78 11.56
N GLU A 111 -6.17 -14.01 12.63
CA GLU A 111 -7.08 -12.92 12.96
C GLU A 111 -6.77 -11.66 12.14
N ALA A 112 -7.78 -11.11 11.47
CA ALA A 112 -7.65 -9.87 10.69
C ALA A 112 -7.06 -8.71 11.52
N ALA A 113 -7.36 -8.67 12.82
CA ALA A 113 -6.83 -7.67 13.74
C ALA A 113 -5.30 -7.75 13.92
N ASP A 114 -4.72 -8.96 13.92
CA ASP A 114 -3.29 -9.15 14.07
C ASP A 114 -2.53 -8.73 12.80
N ILE A 115 -3.07 -9.07 11.64
CA ILE A 115 -2.55 -8.65 10.33
C ILE A 115 -2.63 -7.12 10.19
N ALA A 116 -3.79 -6.52 10.45
CA ALA A 116 -3.98 -5.07 10.41
C ALA A 116 -3.03 -4.32 11.37
N ARG A 117 -2.73 -4.90 12.54
CA ARG A 117 -1.75 -4.34 13.49
C ARG A 117 -0.34 -4.33 12.89
N VAL A 118 0.09 -5.41 12.23
CA VAL A 118 1.39 -5.48 11.56
C VAL A 118 1.48 -4.43 10.45
N VAL A 119 0.46 -4.38 9.57
CA VAL A 119 0.38 -3.42 8.46
C VAL A 119 0.41 -1.98 8.98
N THR A 120 -0.40 -1.65 10.00
CA THR A 120 -0.44 -0.30 10.59
C THR A 120 0.89 0.09 11.18
N ARG A 121 1.55 -0.82 11.90
CA ARG A 121 2.85 -0.55 12.52
C ARG A 121 3.91 -0.29 11.45
N HIS A 122 3.90 -1.09 10.39
CA HIS A 122 4.84 -0.99 9.29
C HIS A 122 4.67 0.31 8.49
N THR A 123 3.43 0.67 8.19
CA THR A 123 3.07 1.87 7.40
C THR A 123 2.89 3.13 8.24
N LYS A 124 3.36 3.11 9.51
CA LYS A 124 3.21 4.25 10.41
C LYS A 124 3.91 5.48 9.83
N GLY A 125 3.13 6.55 9.64
CA GLY A 125 3.60 7.83 9.10
C GLY A 125 3.58 7.91 7.58
N TRP A 126 3.18 6.85 6.88
CA TRP A 126 2.97 6.89 5.44
C TRP A 126 1.71 7.70 5.12
N SER A 127 1.82 8.53 4.10
CA SER A 127 0.69 9.11 3.39
C SER A 127 0.13 8.12 2.38
N TYR A 128 -1.09 8.32 1.90
CA TYR A 128 -1.66 7.49 0.82
C TYR A 128 -0.80 7.46 -0.46
N ARG A 129 0.06 8.46 -0.68
CA ARG A 129 0.98 8.51 -1.84
C ARG A 129 2.19 7.59 -1.67
N ASP A 130 2.58 7.34 -0.43
CA ASP A 130 3.69 6.45 -0.10
C ASP A 130 3.31 5.00 -0.39
N PHE A 131 2.03 4.62 -0.20
CA PHE A 131 1.49 3.32 -0.62
C PHE A 131 1.68 3.08 -2.13
N ALA A 132 1.44 4.10 -2.97
CA ALA A 132 1.64 4.00 -4.42
C ALA A 132 3.11 3.84 -4.85
N SER A 133 4.06 4.03 -3.92
CA SER A 133 5.49 3.82 -4.15
C SER A 133 6.01 2.53 -3.49
N TYR A 134 5.11 1.73 -2.90
CA TYR A 134 5.46 0.43 -2.32
C TYR A 134 5.97 -0.53 -3.41
N GLY A 135 7.03 -1.27 -3.10
CA GLY A 135 7.69 -2.19 -4.04
C GLY A 135 8.65 -1.53 -5.03
N TYR A 136 8.60 -0.20 -5.20
CA TYR A 136 9.52 0.52 -6.10
C TYR A 136 10.82 0.91 -5.40
N THR A 137 11.93 0.74 -6.11
CA THR A 137 13.19 1.43 -5.81
C THR A 137 13.14 2.88 -6.28
N VAL A 138 14.01 3.73 -5.72
CA VAL A 138 14.15 5.14 -6.12
C VAL A 138 14.39 5.27 -7.63
N ARG A 139 15.19 4.37 -8.21
CA ARG A 139 15.43 4.33 -9.66
C ARG A 139 14.16 4.02 -10.45
N GLU A 140 13.48 2.92 -10.13
CA GLU A 140 12.29 2.47 -10.87
C GLU A 140 11.17 3.52 -10.79
N LYS A 141 11.03 4.17 -9.64
CA LYS A 141 10.04 5.23 -9.47
C LYS A 141 10.36 6.45 -10.36
N ALA A 142 11.63 6.85 -10.44
CA ALA A 142 12.05 7.96 -11.29
C ALA A 142 11.87 7.66 -12.79
N GLU A 143 12.16 6.42 -13.22
CA GLU A 143 11.93 5.96 -14.60
C GLU A 143 10.44 6.00 -14.95
N PHE A 144 9.59 5.49 -14.05
CA PHE A 144 8.13 5.51 -14.21
C PHE A 144 7.57 6.94 -14.30
N ASP A 145 8.00 7.83 -13.40
CA ASP A 145 7.54 9.22 -13.40
C ASP A 145 7.99 9.96 -14.67
N THR A 146 9.19 9.66 -15.17
CA THR A 146 9.69 10.19 -16.46
C THR A 146 8.85 9.70 -17.63
N ALA A 147 8.50 8.41 -17.66
CA ALA A 147 7.65 7.83 -18.70
C ALA A 147 6.25 8.45 -18.72
N ILE A 148 5.62 8.66 -17.55
CA ILE A 148 4.33 9.34 -17.44
C ILE A 148 4.42 10.80 -17.92
N ALA A 149 5.49 11.51 -17.58
CA ALA A 149 5.67 12.89 -18.00
C ALA A 149 5.82 13.03 -19.52
N GLY A 150 6.43 12.05 -20.19
CA GLY A 150 6.57 12.01 -21.66
C GLY A 150 5.32 11.59 -22.42
N MET A 151 4.29 11.08 -21.74
CA MET A 151 2.99 10.72 -22.32
C MET A 151 1.97 11.87 -22.29
N LYS A 152 2.31 13.01 -21.68
CA LYS A 152 1.48 14.22 -21.63
C LYS A 152 1.90 15.23 -22.68
#